data_AF-A0A4R5BZQ8-F1
#
_entry.id   AF-A0A4R5BZQ8-F1
#
_cell.length_a   1.000
_cell.length_b   1.000
_cell.length_c   1.000
_cell.angle_alpha   90.00
_cell.angle_beta   90.00
_cell.angle_gamma   90.00
#
_symmetry.space_group_name_H-M   'P 1'
#
loop_
_entity.id
_entity.type
_entity.pdbx_description
1 polymer ?
#
loop_
_entity_poly.entity_id
_entity_poly.type
_entity_poly.pdbx_seq_one_letter_code
_entity_poly.pdbx_strand_id
1 'polypeptide(L)' 'MYGSLDVRKFLWQQEDGQSRQQSAVPGQRVGEPSRISEEQVHRARIAVARSAESAEDCRLLLDMLGLVPDEDGQPPVAR' A
#
# COMPACT_ATOMS: atom_id res chain seq x y z
N MET A 1 -45.82 -1.65 8.05
CA MET A 1 -44.41 -1.24 7.89
C MET A 1 -43.56 -2.50 7.77
N TYR A 2 -43.31 -2.99 6.54
CA TYR A 2 -42.59 -4.25 6.27
C TYR A 2 -41.17 -4.05 5.68
N GLY A 3 -40.76 -2.81 5.41
CA GLY A 3 -39.54 -2.52 4.64
C GLY A 3 -38.20 -2.77 5.33
N SER A 4 -38.14 -3.06 6.64
CA SER A 4 -36.86 -3.28 7.34
C SER A 4 -36.33 -4.71 7.17
N LEU A 5 -37.21 -5.70 7.06
CA LEU A 5 -36.82 -7.11 6.95
C LEU A 5 -36.35 -7.46 5.54
N ASP A 6 -36.98 -6.87 4.52
CA ASP A 6 -36.59 -7.07 3.12
C ASP A 6 -35.22 -6.45 2.82
N VAL A 7 -34.91 -5.30 3.43
CA VAL A 7 -33.58 -4.65 3.30
C VAL A 7 -32.49 -5.51 3.93
N ARG A 8 -32.74 -6.10 5.11
CA ARG A 8 -31.77 -7.00 5.76
C ARG A 8 -31.53 -8.27 4.95
N LYS A 9 -32.60 -8.84 4.39
CA LYS A 9 -32.51 -10.03 3.52
C LYS A 9 -31.77 -9.73 2.22
N PHE A 10 -31.98 -8.55 1.65
CA PHE A 10 -31.28 -8.09 0.45
C PHE A 10 -29.78 -7.89 0.70
N LEU A 11 -29.40 -7.26 1.82
CA LEU A 11 -28.00 -7.09 2.22
C LEU A 11 -27.31 -8.44 2.46
N TRP A 12 -27.97 -9.38 3.13
CA TRP A 12 -27.41 -10.73 3.37
C TRP A 12 -27.24 -11.53 2.07
N GLN A 13 -28.20 -11.44 1.15
CA GLN A 13 -28.08 -12.06 -0.18
C GLN A 13 -26.99 -11.42 -1.04
N GLN A 14 -26.69 -10.13 -0.82
CA GLN A 14 -25.61 -9.44 -1.49
C GLN A 14 -24.24 -10.00 -1.04
N GLU A 15 -24.06 -10.27 0.26
CA GLU A 15 -22.84 -10.88 0.80
C GLU A 15 -22.61 -12.31 0.26
N ASP A 16 -23.67 -13.14 0.18
CA ASP A 16 -23.57 -14.49 -0.39
C ASP A 16 -23.26 -14.49 -1.91
N GLY A 17 -23.80 -13.51 -2.66
CA GLY A 17 -23.59 -13.36 -4.11
C GLY A 17 -22.27 -12.69 -4.51
N GLN A 18 -21.65 -11.91 -3.61
CA GLN A 18 -20.39 -11.21 -3.86
C GLN A 18 -19.14 -12.10 -3.70
N SER A 19 -19.30 -13.31 -3.16
CA SER A 19 -18.20 -14.29 -3.05
C SER A 19 -17.61 -14.73 -4.41
N ARG A 20 -18.27 -14.44 -5.53
CA ARG A 20 -17.85 -14.88 -6.88
C ARG A 20 -17.51 -13.77 -7.88
N GLN A 21 -17.70 -12.50 -7.51
CA GLN A 21 -17.24 -11.37 -8.31
C GLN A 21 -16.10 -10.69 -7.58
N GLN A 22 -14.92 -11.26 -7.84
CA GLN A 22 -13.60 -10.67 -7.63
C GLN A 22 -13.70 -9.15 -7.55
N SER A 23 -13.50 -8.62 -6.35
CA SER A 23 -13.26 -7.20 -6.15
C SER A 23 -12.21 -6.76 -7.17
N ALA A 24 -12.52 -5.78 -8.01
CA ALA A 24 -11.54 -5.16 -8.92
C ALA A 24 -10.40 -4.43 -8.18
N VAL A 25 -10.41 -4.52 -6.86
CA VAL A 25 -9.46 -3.93 -5.95
C VAL A 25 -8.58 -5.06 -5.40
N PRO A 26 -7.26 -4.99 -5.58
CA PRO A 26 -6.35 -5.96 -4.99
C PRO A 26 -6.59 -6.09 -3.47
N GLY A 27 -6.73 -7.32 -3.00
CA GLY A 27 -6.87 -7.61 -1.58
C GLY A 27 -5.59 -7.28 -0.78
N GLN A 28 -5.73 -7.23 0.54
CA GLN A 28 -4.63 -7.00 1.47
C GLN A 28 -3.59 -8.14 1.35
N ARG A 29 -2.33 -7.79 1.05
CA ARG A 29 -1.24 -8.75 0.80
C ARG A 29 -0.53 -9.14 2.09
N VAL A 30 -1.28 -9.71 3.03
CA VAL A 30 -0.71 -10.15 4.31
C VAL A 30 0.18 -11.38 4.10
N GLY A 31 1.44 -11.31 4.54
CA GLY A 31 2.37 -12.44 4.55
C GLY A 31 3.16 -12.70 3.27
N GLU A 32 3.06 -11.83 2.26
CA GLU A 32 4.02 -11.88 1.14
C GLU A 32 5.40 -11.38 1.60
N PRO A 33 6.50 -12.03 1.18
CA PRO A 33 7.84 -11.54 1.46
C PRO A 33 8.02 -10.17 0.81
N SER A 34 8.75 -9.29 1.49
CA SER A 34 9.13 -7.98 0.95
C SER A 34 9.78 -8.17 -0.42
N ARG A 35 9.15 -7.61 -1.45
CA ARG A 35 9.59 -7.75 -2.86
C ARG A 35 10.74 -6.81 -3.19
N ILE A 36 11.16 -5.99 -2.23
CA ILE A 36 12.15 -4.93 -2.42
C ILE A 36 13.33 -5.23 -1.51
N SER A 37 14.46 -5.57 -2.11
CA SER A 37 15.70 -5.81 -1.39
C SER A 37 16.35 -4.51 -0.93
N GLU A 38 17.21 -4.58 0.08
CA GLU A 38 18.00 -3.45 0.56
C GLU A 38 18.83 -2.81 -0.57
N GLU A 39 19.35 -3.61 -1.49
CA GLU A 39 20.08 -3.13 -2.67
C GLU A 39 19.18 -2.32 -3.62
N GLN A 40 17.91 -2.72 -3.79
CA GLN A 40 16.96 -1.93 -4.58
C GLN A 40 16.66 -0.59 -3.91
N VAL A 41 16.50 -0.58 -2.58
CA VAL A 41 16.36 0.68 -1.81
C VAL A 41 17.60 1.55 -1.97
N HIS A 42 18.79 0.99 -1.84
CA HIS A 42 20.05 1.72 -1.95
C HIS A 42 20.19 2.39 -3.33
N ARG A 43 19.93 1.63 -4.41
CA ARG A 43 19.95 2.18 -5.76
C ARG A 43 18.89 3.25 -5.98
N ALA A 44 17.70 3.07 -5.40
CA ALA A 44 16.65 4.09 -5.46
C ALA A 44 17.08 5.39 -4.76
N ARG A 45 17.71 5.31 -3.58
CA ARG A 45 18.26 6.49 -2.89
C ARG A 45 19.31 7.22 -3.72
N ILE A 46 20.21 6.48 -4.37
CA ILE A 46 21.21 7.07 -5.27
C ILE A 46 20.55 7.75 -6.48
N ALA A 47 19.53 7.13 -7.07
CA ALA A 47 18.81 7.69 -8.20
C ALA A 47 18.13 9.01 -7.83
N VAL A 48 17.44 9.06 -6.68
CA VAL A 48 16.80 10.28 -6.16
C VAL A 48 17.83 11.37 -5.89
N ALA A 49 18.95 11.03 -5.25
CA ALA A 49 20.01 11.99 -4.97
C ALA A 49 20.63 12.60 -6.25
N ARG A 50 20.65 11.86 -7.36
CA ARG A 50 21.12 12.35 -8.65
C ARG A 50 20.10 13.21 -9.39
N SER A 51 18.81 13.02 -9.13
CA SER A 51 17.74 13.77 -9.80
C SER A 51 17.28 15.01 -9.02
N ALA A 52 17.60 15.11 -7.73
CA ALA A 52 17.17 16.20 -6.88
C ALA A 52 17.85 17.53 -7.24
N GLU A 53 17.09 18.62 -7.18
CA GLU A 53 17.59 19.97 -7.47
C GLU A 53 18.37 20.57 -6.29
N SER A 54 18.11 20.07 -5.08
CA SER A 54 18.77 20.51 -3.85
C SER A 54 18.79 19.41 -2.78
N ALA A 55 19.51 19.65 -1.69
CA ALA A 55 19.52 18.74 -0.55
C ALA A 55 18.15 18.67 0.17
N GLU A 56 17.40 19.77 0.18
CA GLU A 56 16.05 19.81 0.76
C GLU A 56 15.06 19.04 -0.11
N ASP A 57 15.12 19.24 -1.44
CA ASP A 57 14.33 18.50 -2.41
C ASP A 57 14.61 16.99 -2.35
N CYS A 58 15.89 16.61 -2.26
CA CYS A 58 16.29 15.21 -2.07
C CYS A 58 15.64 14.60 -0.81
N ARG A 59 15.66 15.33 0.32
CA ARG A 59 15.02 14.86 1.56
C ARG A 59 13.52 14.67 1.38
N LEU A 60 12.85 15.66 0.77
CA LEU A 60 11.41 15.59 0.52
C LEU A 60 11.05 14.39 -0.37
N LEU A 61 11.79 14.18 -1.46
CA LEU A 61 11.58 13.05 -2.36
C LEU A 61 11.81 11.71 -1.68
N LEU A 62 12.88 11.59 -0.87
CA LEU A 62 13.16 10.36 -0.13
C LEU A 62 12.05 10.04 0.89
N ASP A 63 11.50 11.05 1.55
CA ASP A 63 10.40 10.92 2.50
C ASP A 63 9.10 10.51 1.79
N MET A 64 8.73 11.22 0.72
CA MET A 64 7.53 10.91 -0.09
C MET A 64 7.55 9.49 -0.68
N LEU A 65 8.73 8.98 -1.01
CA LEU A 65 8.91 7.63 -1.55
C LEU A 65 9.04 6.55 -0.47
N GLY A 66 9.04 6.92 0.82
CA GLY A 66 9.23 5.98 1.93
C GLY A 66 10.61 5.30 1.89
N LEU A 67 11.62 6.01 1.39
CA LEU A 67 12.99 5.51 1.28
C LEU A 67 13.83 5.85 2.52
N VAL A 68 13.35 6.72 3.40
CA VAL A 68 14.01 7.04 4.68
C VAL A 68 13.74 5.90 5.67
N PRO A 69 14.76 5.39 6.39
CA PRO A 69 14.55 4.45 7.49
C PRO A 69 13.71 5.11 8.58
N ASP A 70 12.74 4.37 9.12
CA ASP A 70 12.01 4.81 10.31
C ASP A 70 12.74 4.40 11.61
N GLU A 71 12.05 4.50 12.73
CA GLU A 71 12.55 4.17 14.08
C GLU A 71 13.03 2.71 14.19
N ASP A 72 12.48 1.81 13.38
CA ASP A 72 12.88 0.40 13.31
C ASP A 72 14.11 0.19 12.41
N GLY A 73 14.63 1.25 11.78
CA GLY A 73 15.76 1.21 10.85
C GLY A 73 15.42 0.67 9.47
N GLN A 74 14.15 0.37 9.18
CA GLN A 74 13.71 -0.18 7.91
C GLN A 74 12.91 0.85 7.12
N PRO A 75 13.20 1.09 5.82
CA PRO A 75 12.39 2.01 5.04
C PRO A 75 10.97 1.44 4.82
N PRO A 76 9.91 2.27 4.93
CA PRO A 76 8.52 1.85 4.76
C PRO A 76 8.24 1.05 3.48
N VAL A 77 8.95 1.36 2.39
CA VAL A 77 8.77 0.72 1.09
C VAL A 77 9.19 -0.77 1.08
N ALA A 78 10.03 -1.18 2.01
CA ALA A 78 10.58 -2.54 2.07
C ALA A 78 9.93 -3.39 3.18
N ARG A 79 8.79 -2.95 3.72
CA ARG A 79 7.97 -3.68 4.70
C ARG A 79 6.97 -4.63 4.01
#